data_AF-A0A821QYE2-F1
#
_entry.id   AF-A0A821QYE2-F1
#
_cell.length_a   1.000
_cell.length_b   1.000
_cell.length_c   1.000
_cell.angle_alpha   90.00
_cell.angle_beta   90.00
_cell.angle_gamma   90.00
#
_symmetry.space_group_name_H-M   'P 1'
#
loop_
_entity.id
_entity.type
_entity.pdbx_description
1 polymer ?
#
loop_
_entity_poly.entity_id
_entity_poly.type
_entity_poly.pdbx_seq_one_letter_code
_entity_poly.pdbx_strand_id
1 'polypeptide(L)'
;MLILVAITVIFINTFVLTKRDPSDELPNEGPPKIELIHNQNQTIKYNKPNLIERQRIQRPPIPDAGCEIDEKCSDDAIPYKIISGDGVEKYPVICFNNKLLVHKNLKDSKIGRGINLVALDNTTLNVKLIDTFDTYLEETFFLRTLKINLNDGDIVILASFDEMTYGLKEASLSILERYGSQLIKIIKFRDSFVMLGQKGLARGKAIEMHHPKGNRDFAPAAHISGCAKFPLGQITPLLFPSSDINKEGKIAIGTSIKNCGLLEACKENEFAVHMYTGKDKNDEPKICVDGKYVMAKGINDAGRGINIVVVSNGKEVIRTGHFDTWQEDSTNLEIFLENLEENVILIAVTFDEASTKISQHCRNLFFDLGSGTIQNLKYRDAWAFVGRKGIQVKGMKIRPDPLPFRNDKRRDFCSRYDGYGDFCSDANVDKSLATVSLINKTLEDNPIYSTPILVIAGISHNSLRMCLETLLMQPGVRTENIVVAVDEKFSEPLALIDLFGFRGEKTSSSSTYMEHYEKSLNKIWEMYPNKDSVIVIEEDLILSPDFLYLLALLSETFRKDETIGAIQLWNPNSYDIVNGSIDLIYRVDNFYGLGYLLKHEFYNKNMKNSFKQCCGKRVWDKWAF
;
A
#
# COMPACT_ATOMS: atom_id res chain seq x y z
N MET A 1 -6.24 5.66 13.55
CA MET A 1 -7.44 6.33 14.09
C MET A 1 -6.94 7.56 14.79
N LEU A 2 -6.92 8.77 14.25
CA LEU A 2 -7.37 9.41 13.01
C LEU A 2 -6.10 10.08 12.43
N ILE A 3 -5.69 9.96 11.16
CA ILE A 3 -6.25 10.67 9.99
C ILE A 3 -6.99 11.97 10.35
N LEU A 4 -6.21 13.01 10.64
CA LEU A 4 -6.40 14.32 10.02
C LEU A 4 -5.27 14.38 8.98
N VAL A 5 -5.44 14.07 7.70
CA VAL A 5 -6.19 14.84 6.69
C VAL A 5 -6.48 16.25 7.19
N ALA A 6 -5.46 17.10 7.13
CA ALA A 6 -5.67 18.49 6.76
C ALA A 6 -5.44 18.57 5.24
N ILE A 7 -6.42 18.06 4.48
CA ILE A 7 -6.73 18.70 3.20
C ILE A 7 -7.29 20.06 3.61
N THR A 8 -6.64 21.12 3.12
CA THR A 8 -7.09 22.51 2.97
C THR A 8 -6.07 23.47 3.59
N VAL A 9 -4.95 23.71 2.88
CA VAL A 9 -4.33 25.05 2.92
C VAL A 9 -5.01 25.87 1.81
N ILE A 10 -6.31 26.09 1.99
CA ILE A 10 -6.98 27.28 1.49
C ILE A 10 -7.22 28.10 2.76
N PHE A 11 -6.90 29.40 2.67
CA PHE A 11 -7.01 30.43 3.71
C PHE A 11 -5.69 30.83 4.36
N ILE A 12 -4.99 31.69 3.60
CA ILE A 12 -4.41 32.99 3.99
C ILE A 12 -4.59 33.27 5.48
N ASN A 13 -3.47 33.47 6.19
CA ASN A 13 -3.28 34.59 7.09
C ASN A 13 -1.79 34.74 7.34
N THR A 14 -1.22 35.77 6.72
CA THR A 14 0.19 36.13 6.89
C THR A 14 0.34 36.97 8.14
N PHE A 15 1.49 36.87 8.81
CA PHE A 15 1.77 37.72 9.96
C PHE A 15 2.93 38.67 9.68
N VAL A 16 2.74 39.93 10.08
CA VAL A 16 3.72 41.01 10.00
C VAL A 16 4.09 41.40 11.43
N LEU A 17 5.30 41.03 11.89
CA LEU A 17 5.83 41.31 13.23
C LEU A 17 6.10 42.79 13.45
N THR A 18 5.82 43.41 14.59
CA THR A 18 6.59 44.63 14.89
C THR A 18 6.88 44.89 16.38
N LYS A 19 8.12 45.32 16.62
CA LYS A 19 8.82 45.74 17.86
C LYS A 19 7.93 46.52 18.85
N ARG A 20 8.11 46.25 20.15
CA ARG A 20 7.67 47.13 21.24
C ARG A 20 8.85 47.53 22.15
N ASP A 21 8.80 48.78 22.59
CA ASP A 21 9.77 49.49 23.44
C ASP A 21 9.82 48.87 24.85
N PRO A 22 10.99 48.77 25.53
CA PRO A 22 11.13 48.12 26.85
C PRO A 22 10.45 48.80 28.04
N SER A 23 9.57 49.80 27.83
CA SER A 23 9.08 50.69 28.90
C SER A 23 7.58 50.63 29.20
N ASP A 24 6.80 49.74 28.57
CA ASP A 24 5.36 49.62 28.87
C ASP A 24 5.09 48.56 29.96
N GLU A 25 4.81 49.01 31.18
CA GLU A 25 4.27 48.18 32.27
C GLU A 25 2.83 47.71 31.96
N LEU A 26 2.54 46.44 32.23
CA LEU A 26 1.18 45.87 32.22
C LEU A 26 0.46 46.14 33.56
N PRO A 27 -0.80 46.60 33.58
CA PRO A 27 -1.62 46.48 34.77
C PRO A 27 -2.17 45.06 34.93
N ASN A 28 -2.17 44.61 36.18
CA ASN A 28 -2.74 43.37 36.71
C ASN A 28 -4.22 43.17 36.36
N GLU A 29 -4.60 41.93 36.04
CA GLU A 29 -5.71 41.20 36.67
C GLU A 29 -5.62 39.69 36.31
N GLY A 30 -5.54 38.81 37.32
CA GLY A 30 -5.50 37.33 37.19
C GLY A 30 -6.90 36.70 37.28
N PRO A 31 -7.10 35.41 37.69
CA PRO A 31 -6.17 34.32 38.11
C PRO A 31 -6.53 32.95 37.40
N PRO A 32 -6.02 31.73 37.75
CA PRO A 32 -5.24 31.31 38.93
C PRO A 32 -3.98 30.43 38.72
N LYS A 33 -3.17 30.38 39.79
CA LYS A 33 -1.90 29.64 40.01
C LYS A 33 -2.13 28.14 40.32
N ILE A 34 -1.37 27.20 39.73
CA ILE A 34 -0.11 26.51 40.14
C ILE A 34 -0.25 25.50 41.30
N GLU A 35 0.21 24.24 41.11
CA GLU A 35 1.21 23.61 42.01
C GLU A 35 1.94 22.37 41.45
N LEU A 36 3.24 22.31 41.75
CA LEU A 36 4.23 21.24 41.52
C LEU A 36 4.91 20.97 42.88
N ILE A 37 5.20 19.72 43.23
CA ILE A 37 6.09 19.36 44.36
C ILE A 37 7.06 18.23 43.95
N HIS A 38 8.30 18.31 44.45
CA HIS A 38 9.47 17.46 44.19
C HIS A 38 10.01 16.83 45.49
N ASN A 39 10.88 15.80 45.37
CA ASN A 39 11.86 15.17 46.31
C ASN A 39 11.61 13.67 46.55
N GLN A 40 12.56 12.73 46.74
CA GLN A 40 14.04 12.67 46.78
C GLN A 40 14.50 11.19 46.86
N ASN A 41 15.71 10.88 46.36
CA ASN A 41 16.71 9.85 46.74
C ASN A 41 16.32 8.40 47.15
N GLN A 42 16.96 7.40 46.51
CA GLN A 42 17.88 6.42 47.15
C GLN A 42 18.48 5.39 46.16
N THR A 43 19.81 5.23 46.21
CA THR A 43 20.63 4.16 45.61
C THR A 43 20.81 2.98 46.56
N ILE A 44 20.69 1.73 46.09
CA ILE A 44 21.21 0.53 46.78
C ILE A 44 21.87 -0.44 45.77
N LYS A 45 23.07 -0.91 46.15
CA LYS A 45 23.96 -1.87 45.45
C LYS A 45 23.45 -3.32 45.57
N TYR A 46 23.69 -4.13 44.53
CA TYR A 46 23.53 -5.59 44.58
C TYR A 46 24.84 -6.30 44.91
N ASN A 47 24.80 -7.18 45.93
CA ASN A 47 25.80 -8.21 46.21
C ASN A 47 25.21 -9.59 45.87
N LYS A 48 26.02 -10.48 45.28
CA LYS A 48 25.75 -11.92 45.19
C LYS A 48 26.00 -12.61 46.54
N PRO A 49 25.30 -13.73 46.81
CA PRO A 49 26.01 -14.99 47.05
C PRO A 49 25.41 -16.20 46.31
N ASN A 50 26.19 -17.28 46.31
CA ASN A 50 26.09 -18.49 45.49
C ASN A 50 25.27 -19.65 46.11
N LEU A 51 24.77 -20.50 45.20
CA LEU A 51 24.68 -21.98 45.18
C LEU A 51 23.82 -22.74 46.22
N ILE A 52 22.78 -23.43 45.70
CA ILE A 52 22.47 -24.85 46.01
C ILE A 52 22.01 -25.55 44.71
N GLU A 53 22.67 -26.66 44.36
CA GLU A 53 22.21 -27.65 43.38
C GLU A 53 21.10 -28.53 43.97
N ARG A 54 20.08 -28.91 43.17
CA ARG A 54 19.82 -30.30 42.74
C ARG A 54 18.46 -30.52 42.05
N GLN A 55 18.50 -31.50 41.15
CA GLN A 55 17.44 -32.36 40.60
C GLN A 55 16.64 -31.91 39.36
N ARG A 56 16.97 -32.58 38.24
CA ARG A 56 16.15 -32.71 37.04
C ARG A 56 14.89 -33.51 37.35
N ILE A 57 13.74 -32.85 37.20
CA ILE A 57 12.46 -33.48 36.94
C ILE A 57 12.07 -32.99 35.54
N GLN A 58 11.84 -33.89 34.58
CA GLN A 58 11.24 -33.50 33.30
C GLN A 58 9.86 -32.88 33.61
N ARG A 59 9.74 -31.56 33.41
CA ARG A 59 8.48 -30.84 33.55
C ARG A 59 7.70 -30.94 32.23
N PRO A 60 6.36 -31.01 32.28
CA PRO A 60 5.53 -30.75 31.09
C PRO A 60 5.90 -29.38 30.50
N PRO A 61 5.68 -29.16 29.18
CA PRO A 61 6.05 -27.91 28.53
C PRO A 61 5.43 -26.74 29.29
N ILE A 62 6.29 -25.83 29.76
CA ILE A 62 5.88 -24.59 30.42
C ILE A 62 5.18 -23.76 29.33
N PRO A 63 3.95 -23.27 29.56
CA PRO A 63 3.28 -22.40 28.59
C PRO A 63 4.16 -21.20 28.25
N ASP A 64 4.25 -20.85 26.96
CA ASP A 64 4.90 -19.61 26.56
C ASP A 64 4.18 -18.43 27.24
N ALA A 65 4.95 -17.46 27.78
CA ALA A 65 4.40 -16.29 28.45
C ALA A 65 3.41 -15.56 27.51
N GLY A 66 2.11 -15.61 27.82
CA GLY A 66 1.02 -15.06 27.01
C GLY A 66 0.00 -16.08 26.47
N CYS A 67 0.34 -17.37 26.44
CA CYS A 67 -0.57 -18.45 26.00
C CYS A 67 -1.37 -19.10 27.13
N GLU A 68 -1.32 -18.51 28.32
CA GLU A 68 -2.11 -18.93 29.48
C GLU A 68 -3.62 -18.74 29.20
N ILE A 69 -4.38 -19.77 29.53
CA ILE A 69 -5.84 -19.79 29.55
C ILE A 69 -6.30 -20.10 30.97
N ASP A 70 -7.45 -19.56 31.37
CA ASP A 70 -7.99 -19.72 32.73
C ASP A 70 -8.53 -21.15 32.97
N GLU A 71 -8.90 -21.86 31.90
CA GLU A 71 -9.48 -23.19 31.92
C GLU A 71 -8.41 -24.30 31.89
N LYS A 72 -8.61 -25.36 32.68
CA LYS A 72 -7.79 -26.59 32.57
C LYS A 72 -8.46 -27.57 31.59
N CYS A 73 -7.80 -27.81 30.46
CA CYS A 73 -8.27 -28.79 29.47
C CYS A 73 -8.16 -30.24 29.97
N SER A 74 -9.07 -31.10 29.51
CA SER A 74 -8.92 -32.56 29.63
C SER A 74 -7.77 -33.06 28.77
N ASP A 75 -7.24 -34.26 29.06
CA ASP A 75 -6.07 -34.84 28.36
C ASP A 75 -6.27 -34.99 26.83
N ASP A 76 -7.53 -35.10 26.38
CA ASP A 76 -7.93 -35.24 24.99
C ASP A 76 -8.37 -33.91 24.32
N ALA A 77 -8.30 -32.79 25.04
CA ALA A 77 -8.65 -31.46 24.55
C ALA A 77 -7.41 -30.56 24.46
N ILE A 78 -7.33 -29.77 23.38
CA ILE A 78 -6.19 -28.91 23.09
C ILE A 78 -6.51 -27.46 23.50
N PRO A 79 -5.67 -26.81 24.32
CA PRO A 79 -5.84 -25.41 24.65
C PRO A 79 -5.54 -24.51 23.44
N TYR A 80 -6.36 -23.49 23.24
CA TYR A 80 -6.15 -22.46 22.22
C TYR A 80 -6.46 -21.08 22.78
N LYS A 81 -5.79 -20.06 22.21
CA LYS A 81 -6.06 -18.64 22.48
C LYS A 81 -5.75 -17.83 21.24
N ILE A 82 -6.74 -17.07 20.77
CA ILE A 82 -6.69 -16.35 19.50
C ILE A 82 -7.22 -14.95 19.75
N ILE A 83 -6.38 -13.95 19.46
CA ILE A 83 -6.68 -12.54 19.63
C ILE A 83 -6.41 -11.84 18.30
N SER A 84 -7.40 -11.13 17.77
CA SER A 84 -7.20 -10.25 16.62
C SER A 84 -6.31 -9.06 17.00
N GLY A 85 -5.85 -8.32 16.01
CA GLY A 85 -5.27 -7.00 16.30
C GLY A 85 -6.32 -6.03 16.87
N ASP A 86 -5.81 -4.96 17.48
CA ASP A 86 -6.59 -3.84 18.02
C ASP A 86 -5.96 -2.54 17.50
N GLY A 87 -6.63 -1.94 16.52
CA GLY A 87 -6.07 -0.84 15.73
C GLY A 87 -4.91 -1.29 14.84
N VAL A 88 -3.87 -0.46 14.76
CA VAL A 88 -2.65 -0.67 13.95
C VAL A 88 -1.40 -0.94 14.78
N GLU A 89 -1.50 -0.82 16.11
CA GLU A 89 -0.34 -0.90 17.01
C GLU A 89 -0.27 -2.21 17.78
N LYS A 90 -1.43 -2.82 18.08
CA LYS A 90 -1.54 -4.09 18.78
C LYS A 90 -1.79 -5.21 17.77
N TYR A 91 -0.80 -6.07 17.63
CA TYR A 91 -0.75 -7.13 16.63
C TYR A 91 -1.50 -8.37 17.14
N PRO A 92 -2.00 -9.23 16.23
CA PRO A 92 -2.65 -10.49 16.59
C PRO A 92 -1.77 -11.41 17.43
N VAL A 93 -2.43 -12.25 18.22
CA VAL A 93 -1.81 -13.31 19.01
C VAL A 93 -2.51 -14.63 18.72
N ILE A 94 -1.75 -15.64 18.32
CA ILE A 94 -2.26 -17.00 18.10
C ILE A 94 -1.43 -17.98 18.93
N CYS A 95 -2.11 -18.66 19.85
CA CYS A 95 -1.59 -19.75 20.65
C CYS A 95 -2.39 -21.02 20.38
N PHE A 96 -1.68 -22.12 20.21
CA PHE A 96 -2.29 -23.43 20.05
C PHE A 96 -1.45 -24.50 20.75
N ASN A 97 -2.09 -25.35 21.53
CA ASN A 97 -1.43 -26.37 22.35
C ASN A 97 -0.30 -25.79 23.24
N ASN A 98 -0.59 -24.69 23.93
CA ASN A 98 0.34 -23.93 24.79
C ASN A 98 1.57 -23.33 24.10
N LYS A 99 1.63 -23.39 22.76
CA LYS A 99 2.72 -22.82 21.97
C LYS A 99 2.31 -21.50 21.35
N LEU A 100 3.16 -20.49 21.47
CA LEU A 100 2.98 -19.20 20.79
C LEU A 100 3.36 -19.34 19.31
N LEU A 101 2.39 -19.17 18.42
CA LEU A 101 2.57 -19.36 16.96
C LEU A 101 2.63 -18.03 16.21
N VAL A 102 1.86 -17.03 16.64
CA VAL A 102 1.84 -15.69 16.03
C VAL A 102 1.94 -14.66 17.14
N HIS A 103 3.00 -13.85 17.11
CA HIS A 103 3.22 -12.73 18.04
C HIS A 103 4.33 -11.80 17.55
N LYS A 104 4.19 -10.48 17.75
CA LYS A 104 5.12 -9.44 17.24
C LYS A 104 6.60 -9.67 17.61
N ASN A 105 6.85 -10.33 18.75
CA ASN A 105 8.20 -10.57 19.27
C ASN A 105 8.82 -11.91 18.83
N LEU A 106 8.12 -12.73 18.04
CA LEU A 106 8.70 -13.94 17.47
C LEU A 106 9.58 -13.58 16.27
N LYS A 107 10.83 -14.07 16.25
CA LYS A 107 11.84 -13.71 15.23
C LYS A 107 11.40 -13.98 13.78
N ASP A 108 10.60 -15.01 13.57
CA ASP A 108 10.13 -15.44 12.25
C ASP A 108 8.62 -15.21 12.06
N SER A 109 7.99 -14.36 12.88
CA SER A 109 6.56 -14.11 12.76
C SER A 109 6.26 -13.28 11.53
N LYS A 110 5.64 -13.92 10.54
CA LYS A 110 4.91 -13.19 9.50
C LYS A 110 3.63 -12.65 10.13
N ILE A 111 3.60 -11.33 10.38
CA ILE A 111 2.41 -10.62 10.84
C ILE A 111 2.27 -9.33 10.06
N GLY A 112 1.07 -9.03 9.64
CA GLY A 112 0.77 -7.81 8.90
C GLY A 112 -0.72 -7.62 8.72
N ARG A 113 -1.08 -6.52 8.05
CA ARG A 113 -2.47 -6.18 7.73
C ARG A 113 -3.16 -7.34 6.99
N GLY A 114 -4.46 -7.49 7.23
CA GLY A 114 -5.26 -8.52 6.59
C GLY A 114 -5.49 -9.72 7.48
N ILE A 115 -5.31 -10.90 6.89
CA ILE A 115 -5.60 -12.19 7.52
C ILE A 115 -4.29 -12.84 7.95
N ASN A 116 -4.14 -13.08 9.25
CA ASN A 116 -3.01 -13.83 9.82
C ASN A 116 -3.49 -15.25 10.10
N LEU A 117 -2.90 -16.23 9.40
CA LEU A 117 -3.41 -17.59 9.33
C LEU A 117 -2.36 -18.61 9.76
N VAL A 118 -2.80 -19.56 10.58
CA VAL A 118 -2.06 -20.77 10.92
C VAL A 118 -2.86 -21.98 10.41
N ALA A 119 -2.23 -22.84 9.62
CA ALA A 119 -2.81 -24.11 9.21
C ALA A 119 -2.08 -25.27 9.91
N LEU A 120 -2.84 -26.24 10.42
CA LEU A 120 -2.33 -27.42 11.11
C LEU A 120 -2.88 -28.69 10.47
N ASP A 121 -2.06 -29.73 10.49
CA ASP A 121 -2.46 -31.07 10.05
C ASP A 121 -3.49 -31.67 11.00
N ASN A 122 -4.55 -32.26 10.44
CA ASN A 122 -5.70 -32.73 11.21
C ASN A 122 -5.41 -33.92 12.14
N THR A 123 -4.34 -34.66 11.89
CA THR A 123 -4.00 -35.90 12.59
C THR A 123 -2.84 -35.67 13.54
N THR A 124 -1.79 -35.01 13.06
CA THR A 124 -0.55 -34.78 13.82
C THR A 124 -0.58 -33.48 14.63
N LEU A 125 -1.50 -32.56 14.32
CA LEU A 125 -1.58 -31.21 14.88
C LEU A 125 -0.30 -30.38 14.66
N ASN A 126 0.56 -30.80 13.74
CA ASN A 126 1.76 -30.06 13.37
C ASN A 126 1.40 -28.89 12.47
N VAL A 127 2.12 -27.78 12.64
CA VAL A 127 2.00 -26.59 11.80
C VAL A 127 2.42 -26.92 10.38
N LYS A 128 1.50 -26.73 9.42
CA LYS A 128 1.75 -26.81 7.98
C LYS A 128 2.17 -25.47 7.40
N LEU A 129 1.53 -24.39 7.86
CA LEU A 129 1.73 -23.04 7.36
C LEU A 129 1.48 -22.02 8.47
N ILE A 130 2.31 -20.98 8.51
CA ILE A 130 2.03 -19.72 9.20
C ILE A 130 2.27 -18.63 8.15
N ASP A 131 1.24 -17.86 7.82
CA ASP A 131 1.38 -16.78 6.86
C ASP A 131 0.44 -15.61 7.14
N THR A 132 0.77 -14.48 6.52
CA THR A 132 -0.06 -13.28 6.49
C THR A 132 -0.51 -13.02 5.06
N PHE A 133 -1.79 -12.78 4.89
CA PHE A 133 -2.39 -12.39 3.61
C PHE A 133 -2.91 -10.97 3.72
N ASP A 134 -2.27 -10.02 3.02
CA ASP A 134 -2.76 -8.64 2.92
C ASP A 134 -3.94 -8.57 1.94
N THR A 135 -5.09 -9.05 2.41
CA THR A 135 -6.34 -9.10 1.66
C THR A 135 -6.95 -7.73 1.40
N TYR A 136 -6.30 -6.64 1.82
CA TYR A 136 -6.60 -5.29 1.35
C TYR A 136 -6.06 -5.06 -0.09
N LEU A 137 -4.92 -5.68 -0.43
CA LEU A 137 -4.27 -5.54 -1.74
C LEU A 137 -4.62 -6.68 -2.70
N GLU A 138 -4.48 -7.94 -2.25
CA GLU A 138 -4.67 -9.12 -3.09
C GLU A 138 -5.17 -10.34 -2.29
N GLU A 139 -6.11 -11.12 -2.85
CA GLU A 139 -6.70 -12.30 -2.19
C GLU A 139 -6.36 -13.66 -2.83
N THR A 140 -5.71 -13.68 -4.01
CA THR A 140 -5.52 -14.89 -4.83
C THR A 140 -4.79 -16.00 -4.06
N PHE A 141 -3.68 -15.65 -3.41
CA PHE A 141 -2.89 -16.61 -2.62
C PHE A 141 -3.64 -17.12 -1.38
N PHE A 142 -4.48 -16.28 -0.77
CA PHE A 142 -5.31 -16.67 0.35
C PHE A 142 -6.34 -17.72 -0.09
N LEU A 143 -7.08 -17.45 -1.17
CA LEU A 143 -8.05 -18.37 -1.74
C LEU A 143 -7.41 -19.70 -2.16
N ARG A 144 -6.26 -19.64 -2.83
CA ARG A 144 -5.48 -20.82 -3.25
C ARG A 144 -5.07 -21.68 -2.05
N THR A 145 -4.62 -21.04 -0.97
CA THR A 145 -4.22 -21.74 0.26
C THR A 145 -5.39 -22.54 0.82
N LEU A 146 -6.57 -21.92 0.97
CA LEU A 146 -7.74 -22.58 1.52
C LEU A 146 -8.31 -23.68 0.60
N LYS A 147 -8.29 -23.46 -0.72
CA LYS A 147 -8.84 -24.41 -1.70
C LYS A 147 -7.93 -25.62 -1.93
N ILE A 148 -6.63 -25.41 -2.11
CA ILE A 148 -5.73 -26.42 -2.71
C ILE A 148 -4.63 -26.88 -1.76
N ASN A 149 -4.04 -25.97 -1.00
CA ASN A 149 -2.85 -26.31 -0.21
C ASN A 149 -3.17 -27.08 1.09
N LEU A 150 -4.45 -27.11 1.48
CA LEU A 150 -4.93 -27.76 2.69
C LEU A 150 -5.77 -29.00 2.36
N ASN A 151 -5.59 -30.06 3.14
CA ASN A 151 -6.35 -31.30 3.03
C ASN A 151 -7.67 -31.20 3.78
N ASP A 152 -8.66 -32.03 3.43
CA ASP A 152 -9.91 -32.10 4.18
C ASP A 152 -9.64 -32.45 5.65
N GLY A 153 -10.32 -31.73 6.55
CA GLY A 153 -10.13 -31.80 8.00
C GLY A 153 -8.96 -30.97 8.55
N ASP A 154 -8.04 -30.46 7.72
CA ASP A 154 -6.96 -29.59 8.21
C ASP A 154 -7.54 -28.40 8.99
N ILE A 155 -6.88 -28.04 10.08
CA ILE A 155 -7.32 -27.01 11.01
C ILE A 155 -6.78 -25.67 10.53
N VAL A 156 -7.64 -24.64 10.53
CA VAL A 156 -7.25 -23.25 10.24
C VAL A 156 -7.58 -22.38 11.44
N ILE A 157 -6.58 -21.63 11.88
CA ILE A 157 -6.71 -20.57 12.88
C ILE A 157 -6.46 -19.24 12.18
N LEU A 158 -7.37 -18.30 12.38
CA LEU A 158 -7.39 -17.01 11.69
C LEU A 158 -7.54 -15.89 12.71
N ALA A 159 -6.72 -14.83 12.56
CA ALA A 159 -6.88 -13.58 13.27
C ALA A 159 -6.74 -12.37 12.33
N SER A 160 -7.71 -11.45 12.37
CA SER A 160 -7.67 -10.22 11.57
C SER A 160 -6.70 -9.18 12.16
N PHE A 161 -6.13 -8.31 11.31
CA PHE A 161 -5.35 -7.15 11.74
C PHE A 161 -5.53 -5.94 10.81
N ASP A 162 -5.77 -4.76 11.38
CA ASP A 162 -6.13 -3.51 10.69
C ASP A 162 -7.38 -3.68 9.80
N GLU A 163 -7.23 -4.21 8.59
CA GLU A 163 -8.28 -4.34 7.58
C GLU A 163 -8.10 -5.65 6.81
N MET A 164 -9.15 -6.48 6.71
CA MET A 164 -9.10 -7.77 6.01
C MET A 164 -10.18 -7.97 4.93
N THR A 165 -11.13 -7.04 4.80
CA THR A 165 -12.37 -7.23 4.04
C THR A 165 -12.38 -6.53 2.69
N TYR A 166 -11.55 -5.51 2.48
CA TYR A 166 -11.65 -4.63 1.31
C TYR A 166 -11.42 -5.36 -0.03
N GLY A 167 -10.39 -6.19 -0.11
CA GLY A 167 -10.08 -6.99 -1.29
C GLY A 167 -10.62 -8.43 -1.25
N LEU A 168 -11.34 -8.80 -0.18
CA LEU A 168 -11.87 -10.15 0.01
C LEU A 168 -13.17 -10.33 -0.80
N LYS A 169 -13.19 -11.29 -1.71
CA LYS A 169 -14.33 -11.55 -2.60
C LYS A 169 -15.20 -12.70 -2.11
N GLU A 170 -16.36 -12.84 -2.73
CA GLU A 170 -17.35 -13.88 -2.43
C GLU A 170 -16.80 -15.32 -2.48
N ALA A 171 -15.81 -15.59 -3.32
CA ALA A 171 -15.16 -16.90 -3.38
C ALA A 171 -14.42 -17.23 -2.07
N SER A 172 -13.66 -16.26 -1.53
CA SER A 172 -12.95 -16.34 -0.26
C SER A 172 -13.89 -16.41 0.94
N LEU A 173 -15.02 -15.70 0.88
CA LEU A 173 -16.07 -15.79 1.91
C LEU A 173 -16.75 -17.17 1.90
N SER A 174 -17.11 -17.65 0.71
CA SER A 174 -17.82 -18.93 0.55
C SER A 174 -16.93 -20.12 0.91
N ILE A 175 -15.63 -20.05 0.67
CA ILE A 175 -14.70 -21.09 1.13
C ILE A 175 -14.59 -21.10 2.66
N LEU A 176 -14.53 -19.95 3.33
CA LEU A 176 -14.47 -19.88 4.80
C LEU A 176 -15.74 -20.43 5.47
N GLU A 177 -16.90 -20.33 4.82
CA GLU A 177 -18.11 -21.03 5.28
C GLU A 177 -17.94 -22.56 5.27
N ARG A 178 -17.17 -23.11 4.32
CA ARG A 178 -16.79 -24.53 4.25
C ARG A 178 -15.69 -24.92 5.26
N TYR A 179 -15.12 -23.94 5.96
CA TYR A 179 -14.29 -24.15 7.15
C TYR A 179 -15.11 -24.07 8.45
N GLY A 180 -16.43 -23.91 8.34
CA GLY A 180 -17.38 -23.87 9.44
C GLY A 180 -17.79 -22.46 9.89
N SER A 181 -17.27 -21.39 9.27
CA SER A 181 -17.66 -20.02 9.64
C SER A 181 -19.10 -19.72 9.25
N GLN A 182 -19.87 -19.12 10.15
CA GLN A 182 -21.15 -18.48 9.86
C GLN A 182 -21.05 -16.95 9.88
N LEU A 183 -20.09 -16.38 10.61
CA LEU A 183 -19.94 -14.94 10.80
C LEU A 183 -19.15 -14.25 9.68
N ILE A 184 -18.36 -14.97 8.87
CA ILE A 184 -17.45 -14.33 7.88
C ILE A 184 -18.16 -13.36 6.92
N LYS A 185 -19.40 -13.65 6.53
CA LYS A 185 -20.18 -12.84 5.58
C LYS A 185 -20.76 -11.55 6.15
N ILE A 186 -20.76 -11.39 7.47
CA ILE A 186 -21.32 -10.18 8.12
C ILE A 186 -20.24 -9.19 8.57
N ILE A 187 -18.96 -9.55 8.41
CA ILE A 187 -17.82 -8.71 8.80
C ILE A 187 -17.70 -7.53 7.84
N LYS A 188 -17.48 -6.34 8.40
CA LYS A 188 -17.32 -5.10 7.64
C LYS A 188 -15.89 -4.57 7.75
N PHE A 189 -15.60 -3.54 6.95
CA PHE A 189 -14.32 -2.83 6.94
C PHE A 189 -13.84 -2.49 8.36
N ARG A 190 -12.65 -3.00 8.73
CA ARG A 190 -11.99 -2.85 10.04
C ARG A 190 -12.75 -3.40 11.26
N ASP A 191 -13.67 -4.34 11.03
CA ASP A 191 -14.17 -5.18 12.10
C ASP A 191 -13.08 -6.19 12.54
N SER A 192 -13.17 -6.62 13.79
CA SER A 192 -12.25 -7.60 14.35
C SER A 192 -12.85 -8.99 14.27
N PHE A 193 -12.08 -9.95 13.79
CA PHE A 193 -12.54 -11.32 13.60
C PHE A 193 -11.45 -12.33 13.94
N VAL A 194 -11.85 -13.38 14.65
CA VAL A 194 -11.03 -14.55 14.95
C VAL A 194 -11.82 -15.81 14.69
N MET A 195 -11.14 -16.86 14.23
CA MET A 195 -11.78 -18.14 13.93
C MET A 195 -10.80 -19.29 14.14
N LEU A 196 -11.32 -20.40 14.66
CA LEU A 196 -10.74 -21.73 14.66
C LEU A 196 -11.74 -22.67 13.96
N GLY A 197 -11.37 -23.16 12.78
CA GLY A 197 -12.21 -24.01 11.94
C GLY A 197 -11.44 -25.16 11.30
N GLN A 198 -12.13 -25.98 10.51
CA GLN A 198 -11.54 -27.12 9.80
C GLN A 198 -12.09 -27.23 8.38
N LYS A 199 -11.25 -27.58 7.41
CA LYS A 199 -11.68 -27.77 6.03
C LYS A 199 -12.75 -28.87 5.95
N GLY A 200 -13.92 -28.56 5.39
CA GLY A 200 -15.04 -29.50 5.31
C GLY A 200 -15.97 -29.50 6.53
N LEU A 201 -15.73 -28.62 7.50
CA LEU A 201 -16.58 -28.47 8.67
C LEU A 201 -17.90 -27.78 8.29
N ALA A 202 -19.02 -28.30 8.83
CA ALA A 202 -20.34 -27.71 8.58
C ALA A 202 -20.41 -26.25 9.06
N ARG A 203 -21.07 -25.38 8.27
CA ARG A 203 -21.30 -23.97 8.60
C ARG A 203 -21.89 -23.81 10.02
N GLY A 204 -21.35 -22.88 10.79
CA GLY A 204 -21.75 -22.61 12.18
C GLY A 204 -21.12 -23.54 13.23
N LYS A 205 -20.16 -24.39 12.84
CA LYS A 205 -19.42 -25.26 13.77
C LYS A 205 -18.00 -24.78 14.06
N ALA A 206 -17.51 -23.76 13.35
CA ALA A 206 -16.26 -23.11 13.73
C ALA A 206 -16.43 -22.37 15.06
N ILE A 207 -15.34 -22.29 15.83
CA ILE A 207 -15.26 -21.45 17.02
C ILE A 207 -14.79 -20.08 16.52
N GLU A 208 -15.66 -19.08 16.57
CA GLU A 208 -15.37 -17.77 15.99
C GLU A 208 -15.99 -16.64 16.80
N MET A 209 -15.38 -15.46 16.69
CA MET A 209 -15.89 -14.23 17.29
C MET A 209 -15.70 -13.07 16.34
N HIS A 210 -16.74 -12.25 16.23
CA HIS A 210 -16.75 -11.00 15.50
C HIS A 210 -17.05 -9.85 16.46
N HIS A 211 -16.22 -8.81 16.42
CA HIS A 211 -16.51 -7.55 17.09
C HIS A 211 -16.69 -6.45 16.02
N PRO A 212 -17.88 -5.83 15.94
CA PRO A 212 -18.10 -4.73 15.02
C PRO A 212 -17.46 -3.44 15.54
N LYS A 213 -16.91 -2.63 14.63
CA LYS A 213 -16.35 -1.32 15.00
C LYS A 213 -17.42 -0.31 15.38
N GLY A 214 -18.61 -0.43 14.81
CA GLY A 214 -19.68 0.55 14.94
C GLY A 214 -19.23 1.91 14.40
N ASN A 215 -19.30 2.94 15.26
CA ASN A 215 -18.91 4.31 14.92
C ASN A 215 -17.41 4.60 15.13
N ARG A 216 -16.61 3.61 15.54
CA ARG A 216 -15.15 3.75 15.70
C ARG A 216 -14.44 3.53 14.36
N ASP A 217 -13.19 3.97 14.29
CA ASP A 217 -12.33 3.68 13.13
C ASP A 217 -11.92 2.21 13.09
N PHE A 218 -11.78 1.57 14.26
CA PHE A 218 -11.41 0.16 14.43
C PHE A 218 -12.30 -0.52 15.46
N ALA A 219 -12.56 -1.81 15.25
CA ALA A 219 -13.15 -2.65 16.27
C ALA A 219 -12.14 -2.97 17.39
N PRO A 220 -12.64 -3.21 18.61
CA PRO A 220 -11.82 -3.75 19.68
C PRO A 220 -11.39 -5.17 19.31
N ALA A 221 -10.30 -5.66 19.88
CA ALA A 221 -9.85 -7.03 19.61
C ALA A 221 -10.98 -8.05 19.85
N ALA A 222 -11.16 -8.97 18.90
CA ALA A 222 -11.93 -10.18 19.10
C ALA A 222 -11.02 -11.22 19.77
N HIS A 223 -11.54 -11.90 20.79
CA HIS A 223 -10.74 -12.80 21.63
C HIS A 223 -11.53 -14.07 21.92
N ILE A 224 -10.96 -15.21 21.52
CA ILE A 224 -11.46 -16.54 21.88
C ILE A 224 -10.35 -17.32 22.57
N SER A 225 -10.69 -18.01 23.65
CA SER A 225 -9.77 -18.90 24.38
C SER A 225 -10.55 -20.03 25.02
N GLY A 226 -9.96 -21.22 25.07
CA GLY A 226 -10.57 -22.37 25.72
C GLY A 226 -9.92 -23.68 25.28
N CYS A 227 -10.66 -24.77 25.43
CA CYS A 227 -10.23 -26.12 25.08
C CYS A 227 -11.06 -26.69 23.91
N ALA A 228 -10.41 -27.25 22.89
CA ALA A 228 -11.08 -27.83 21.72
C ALA A 228 -10.66 -29.28 21.50
N LYS A 229 -11.62 -30.14 21.15
CA LYS A 229 -11.37 -31.51 20.69
C LYS A 229 -11.44 -31.55 19.17
N PHE A 230 -10.54 -32.31 18.54
CA PHE A 230 -10.48 -32.43 17.09
C PHE A 230 -10.88 -33.84 16.63
N PRO A 231 -11.69 -33.96 15.56
CA PRO A 231 -12.29 -32.86 14.80
C PRO A 231 -13.39 -32.12 15.59
N LEU A 232 -13.54 -30.81 15.35
CA LEU A 232 -14.55 -29.91 15.95
C LEU A 232 -15.99 -30.35 15.67
N GLY A 233 -16.17 -31.18 14.64
CA GLY A 233 -17.44 -31.76 14.25
C GLY A 233 -17.26 -32.72 13.09
N GLN A 234 -18.37 -33.09 12.44
CA GLN A 234 -18.32 -33.93 11.25
C GLN A 234 -17.64 -33.19 10.09
N ILE A 235 -16.61 -33.81 9.53
CA ILE A 235 -15.91 -33.31 8.33
C ILE A 235 -16.52 -33.95 7.10
N THR A 236 -17.00 -33.11 6.18
CA THR A 236 -17.46 -33.52 4.85
C THR A 236 -16.37 -33.15 3.85
N PRO A 237 -15.78 -34.13 3.12
CA PRO A 237 -14.78 -33.86 2.10
C PRO A 237 -15.27 -32.80 1.10
N LEU A 238 -14.47 -31.76 0.89
CA LEU A 238 -14.81 -30.72 -0.06
C LEU A 238 -14.41 -31.17 -1.46
N LEU A 239 -15.37 -31.72 -2.18
CA LEU A 239 -15.30 -31.84 -3.62
C LEU A 239 -15.44 -30.43 -4.20
N PHE A 240 -14.32 -29.71 -4.32
CA PHE A 240 -14.28 -28.66 -5.33
C PHE A 240 -14.50 -29.38 -6.65
N PRO A 241 -15.42 -28.91 -7.51
CA PRO A 241 -15.38 -29.34 -8.89
C PRO A 241 -14.00 -28.95 -9.37
N SER A 242 -13.09 -29.92 -9.42
CA SER A 242 -12.18 -30.02 -10.54
C SER A 242 -13.12 -30.17 -11.74
N SER A 243 -13.64 -29.06 -12.25
CA SER A 243 -14.10 -28.99 -13.63
C SER A 243 -12.85 -29.29 -14.47
N ASP A 244 -12.63 -30.59 -14.62
CA ASP A 244 -11.76 -31.28 -15.55
C ASP A 244 -10.28 -30.88 -15.53
N ILE A 245 -9.63 -31.14 -14.40
CA ILE A 245 -8.34 -31.84 -14.50
C ILE A 245 -8.70 -33.30 -14.76
N ASN A 246 -9.10 -33.62 -16.00
CA ASN A 246 -9.22 -35.00 -16.43
C ASN A 246 -7.83 -35.64 -16.32
N LYS A 247 -7.57 -36.24 -15.15
CA LYS A 247 -6.68 -37.38 -15.03
C LYS A 247 -7.35 -38.49 -15.84
N GLU A 248 -6.77 -38.80 -17.00
CA GLU A 248 -6.92 -40.10 -17.64
C GLU A 248 -8.33 -40.47 -18.17
N GLY A 249 -9.21 -39.49 -18.42
CA GLY A 249 -10.44 -39.70 -19.20
C GLY A 249 -10.16 -39.76 -20.71
N LYS A 250 -10.81 -40.67 -21.44
CA LYS A 250 -10.69 -40.78 -22.91
C LYS A 250 -11.31 -39.54 -23.57
N ILE A 251 -10.48 -38.66 -24.14
CA ILE A 251 -10.91 -37.44 -24.84
C ILE A 251 -11.94 -37.80 -25.90
N ALA A 252 -13.15 -37.23 -25.80
CA ALA A 252 -14.22 -37.49 -26.76
C ALA A 252 -13.89 -36.85 -28.10
N ILE A 253 -14.11 -37.59 -29.18
CA ILE A 253 -13.89 -37.12 -30.55
C ILE A 253 -15.25 -37.02 -31.23
N GLY A 254 -15.53 -35.84 -31.78
CA GLY A 254 -16.74 -35.55 -32.51
C GLY A 254 -16.69 -35.91 -33.99
N THR A 255 -17.49 -35.17 -34.75
CA THR A 255 -17.50 -35.29 -36.20
C THR A 255 -16.12 -34.97 -36.77
N SER A 256 -15.74 -35.73 -37.79
CA SER A 256 -14.51 -35.49 -38.55
C SER A 256 -14.83 -34.58 -39.74
N ILE A 257 -13.98 -33.58 -39.95
CA ILE A 257 -14.04 -32.65 -41.07
C ILE A 257 -12.67 -32.61 -41.72
N LYS A 258 -12.59 -32.86 -43.03
CA LYS A 258 -11.29 -32.89 -43.73
C LYS A 258 -10.55 -31.57 -43.53
N ASN A 259 -9.30 -31.63 -43.07
CA ASN A 259 -8.42 -30.49 -42.79
C ASN A 259 -9.06 -29.38 -41.94
N CYS A 260 -9.97 -29.71 -41.02
CA CYS A 260 -10.73 -28.72 -40.25
C CYS A 260 -11.43 -27.63 -41.10
N GLY A 261 -11.77 -27.95 -42.37
CA GLY A 261 -12.42 -27.02 -43.29
C GLY A 261 -11.47 -26.19 -44.16
N LEU A 262 -10.15 -26.37 -44.04
CA LEU A 262 -9.18 -25.78 -44.97
C LEU A 262 -9.27 -26.45 -46.36
N LEU A 263 -9.15 -25.64 -47.42
CA LEU A 263 -9.15 -26.12 -48.81
C LEU A 263 -7.92 -26.99 -49.13
N GLU A 264 -6.76 -26.58 -48.62
CA GLU A 264 -5.49 -27.27 -48.82
C GLU A 264 -5.05 -28.00 -47.54
N ALA A 265 -4.26 -29.07 -47.68
CA ALA A 265 -3.72 -29.80 -46.54
C ALA A 265 -2.49 -29.07 -45.96
N CYS A 266 -2.35 -29.12 -44.64
CA CYS A 266 -1.17 -28.61 -43.95
C CYS A 266 0.09 -29.43 -44.31
N LYS A 267 1.27 -28.81 -44.20
CA LYS A 267 2.56 -29.51 -44.40
C LYS A 267 2.81 -30.55 -43.29
N GLU A 268 3.82 -31.40 -43.49
CA GLU A 268 4.16 -32.47 -42.55
C GLU A 268 4.43 -31.99 -41.10
N ASN A 269 4.93 -30.77 -40.91
CA ASN A 269 5.19 -30.17 -39.58
C ASN A 269 4.09 -29.21 -39.10
N GLU A 270 2.95 -29.16 -39.80
CA GLU A 270 1.83 -28.29 -39.51
C GLU A 270 0.56 -29.15 -39.29
N PHE A 271 -0.44 -28.63 -38.58
CA PHE A 271 -1.73 -29.30 -38.45
C PHE A 271 -2.86 -28.29 -38.57
N ALA A 272 -4.00 -28.76 -39.07
CA ALA A 272 -5.15 -27.90 -39.27
C ALA A 272 -5.86 -27.61 -37.95
N VAL A 273 -6.25 -26.36 -37.75
CA VAL A 273 -7.06 -25.96 -36.60
C VAL A 273 -8.23 -25.12 -37.09
N HIS A 274 -9.42 -25.39 -36.57
CA HIS A 274 -10.57 -24.49 -36.71
C HIS A 274 -11.08 -24.10 -35.33
N MET A 275 -11.22 -22.81 -35.09
CA MET A 275 -11.59 -22.21 -33.81
C MET A 275 -12.83 -21.35 -34.00
N TYR A 276 -13.87 -21.66 -33.26
CA TYR A 276 -15.15 -20.97 -33.34
C TYR A 276 -15.63 -20.63 -31.94
N THR A 277 -15.77 -19.34 -31.64
CA THR A 277 -16.17 -18.81 -30.32
C THR A 277 -17.69 -18.81 -30.11
N GLY A 278 -18.47 -19.27 -31.09
CA GLY A 278 -19.93 -19.10 -31.09
C GLY A 278 -20.40 -17.74 -31.59
N LYS A 279 -21.70 -17.64 -31.89
CA LYS A 279 -22.39 -16.42 -32.35
C LYS A 279 -23.37 -15.88 -31.32
N ASP A 280 -24.12 -16.77 -30.67
CA ASP A 280 -25.07 -16.48 -29.60
C ASP A 280 -25.18 -17.69 -28.66
N LYS A 281 -26.01 -17.59 -27.62
CA LYS A 281 -26.17 -18.62 -26.58
C LYS A 281 -26.57 -20.01 -27.08
N ASN A 282 -27.08 -20.14 -28.31
CA ASN A 282 -27.51 -21.41 -28.88
C ASN A 282 -26.49 -22.01 -29.86
N ASP A 283 -25.44 -21.27 -30.23
CA ASP A 283 -24.37 -21.73 -31.14
C ASP A 283 -23.05 -21.81 -30.38
N GLU A 284 -22.90 -22.94 -29.69
CA GLU A 284 -21.78 -23.29 -28.81
C GLU A 284 -20.40 -23.29 -29.50
N PRO A 285 -19.31 -23.15 -28.72
CA PRO A 285 -17.97 -23.02 -29.28
C PRO A 285 -17.49 -24.35 -29.88
N LYS A 286 -16.63 -24.27 -30.89
CA LYS A 286 -16.09 -25.45 -31.58
C LYS A 286 -14.58 -25.31 -31.76
N ILE A 287 -13.84 -26.37 -31.42
CA ILE A 287 -12.42 -26.49 -31.71
C ILE A 287 -12.20 -27.80 -32.47
N CYS A 288 -11.68 -27.69 -33.69
CA CYS A 288 -11.20 -28.82 -34.48
C CYS A 288 -9.68 -28.83 -34.49
N VAL A 289 -9.09 -30.00 -34.29
CA VAL A 289 -7.64 -30.25 -34.37
C VAL A 289 -7.41 -31.42 -35.33
N ASP A 290 -6.62 -31.17 -36.37
CA ASP A 290 -6.22 -32.12 -37.40
C ASP A 290 -7.38 -32.96 -37.98
N GLY A 291 -8.46 -32.25 -38.29
CA GLY A 291 -9.66 -32.79 -38.90
C GLY A 291 -10.67 -33.44 -37.96
N LYS A 292 -10.50 -33.32 -36.65
CA LYS A 292 -11.40 -33.87 -35.64
C LYS A 292 -11.91 -32.77 -34.72
N TYR A 293 -13.23 -32.64 -34.56
CA TYR A 293 -13.78 -31.77 -33.52
C TYR A 293 -13.54 -32.38 -32.15
N VAL A 294 -12.85 -31.64 -31.29
CA VAL A 294 -12.49 -32.07 -29.93
C VAL A 294 -13.16 -31.19 -28.87
N MET A 295 -13.64 -29.99 -29.21
CA MET A 295 -14.62 -29.26 -28.41
C MET A 295 -15.78 -28.90 -29.32
N ALA A 296 -17.01 -29.19 -28.91
CA ALA A 296 -18.25 -28.82 -29.57
C ALA A 296 -19.42 -29.12 -28.64
N LYS A 297 -20.63 -28.75 -29.05
CA LYS A 297 -21.85 -29.10 -28.32
C LYS A 297 -21.94 -30.59 -27.98
N GLY A 298 -21.98 -30.90 -26.69
CA GLY A 298 -22.00 -32.27 -26.17
C GLY A 298 -20.68 -33.03 -26.28
N ILE A 299 -19.56 -32.34 -26.53
CA ILE A 299 -18.22 -32.93 -26.67
C ILE A 299 -17.26 -32.22 -25.72
N ASN A 300 -16.70 -32.99 -24.79
CA ASN A 300 -15.74 -32.52 -23.76
C ASN A 300 -16.22 -31.24 -23.05
N ASP A 301 -17.53 -31.18 -22.77
CA ASP A 301 -18.19 -30.14 -21.99
C ASP A 301 -17.98 -28.71 -22.49
N ALA A 302 -17.92 -28.54 -23.81
CA ALA A 302 -17.84 -27.21 -24.40
C ALA A 302 -19.03 -26.33 -23.96
N GLY A 303 -18.74 -25.13 -23.46
CA GLY A 303 -19.75 -24.27 -22.82
C GLY A 303 -19.30 -22.84 -22.55
N ARG A 304 -20.08 -22.10 -21.76
CA ARG A 304 -19.82 -20.67 -21.41
C ARG A 304 -18.48 -20.53 -20.70
N GLY A 305 -17.74 -19.46 -20.97
CA GLY A 305 -16.43 -19.20 -20.37
C GLY A 305 -15.29 -19.52 -21.33
N ILE A 306 -14.19 -20.08 -20.81
CA ILE A 306 -12.98 -20.40 -21.59
C ILE A 306 -12.92 -21.91 -21.86
N ASN A 307 -12.82 -22.27 -23.13
CA ASN A 307 -12.72 -23.64 -23.61
C ASN A 307 -11.32 -23.88 -24.17
N ILE A 308 -10.64 -24.93 -23.74
CA ILE A 308 -9.21 -25.16 -23.99
C ILE A 308 -8.98 -26.58 -24.54
N VAL A 309 -8.09 -26.68 -25.52
CA VAL A 309 -7.51 -27.91 -26.05
C VAL A 309 -5.99 -27.80 -26.00
N VAL A 310 -5.31 -28.82 -25.46
CA VAL A 310 -3.86 -28.91 -25.40
C VAL A 310 -3.38 -30.00 -26.35
N VAL A 311 -2.45 -29.64 -27.21
CA VAL A 311 -1.89 -30.49 -28.26
C VAL A 311 -0.41 -30.70 -27.99
N SER A 312 0.04 -31.96 -28.03
CA SER A 312 1.46 -32.30 -27.94
C SER A 312 2.22 -31.86 -29.19
N ASN A 313 3.54 -31.86 -29.12
CA ASN A 313 4.38 -31.62 -30.29
C ASN A 313 4.21 -32.70 -31.39
N GLY A 314 3.69 -33.88 -31.03
CA GLY A 314 3.31 -34.95 -31.95
C GLY A 314 1.95 -34.78 -32.62
N LYS A 315 1.29 -33.61 -32.47
CA LYS A 315 -0.06 -33.28 -32.98
C LYS A 315 -1.21 -34.05 -32.32
N GLU A 316 -0.92 -34.76 -31.23
CA GLU A 316 -1.95 -35.48 -30.49
C GLU A 316 -2.62 -34.54 -29.49
N VAL A 317 -3.95 -34.59 -29.41
CA VAL A 317 -4.65 -33.89 -28.34
C VAL A 317 -4.44 -34.68 -27.04
N ILE A 318 -3.81 -34.04 -26.07
CA ILE A 318 -3.44 -34.66 -24.79
C ILE A 318 -4.31 -34.21 -23.64
N ARG A 319 -5.02 -33.08 -23.78
CA ARG A 319 -5.90 -32.55 -22.73
C ARG A 319 -6.96 -31.62 -23.29
N THR A 320 -8.11 -31.57 -22.63
CA THR A 320 -9.17 -30.57 -22.83
C THR A 320 -9.54 -29.95 -21.49
N GLY A 321 -10.15 -28.77 -21.51
CA GLY A 321 -10.67 -28.12 -20.31
C GLY A 321 -11.76 -27.10 -20.64
N HIS A 322 -12.77 -27.03 -19.78
CA HIS A 322 -13.83 -26.01 -19.84
C HIS A 322 -13.89 -25.30 -18.48
N PHE A 323 -13.86 -23.97 -18.53
CA PHE A 323 -13.83 -23.13 -17.33
C PHE A 323 -14.87 -22.03 -17.47
N ASP A 324 -15.98 -22.15 -16.74
CA ASP A 324 -17.03 -21.14 -16.69
C ASP A 324 -16.60 -19.96 -15.80
N THR A 325 -15.70 -19.13 -16.33
CA THR A 325 -15.14 -17.93 -15.67
C THR A 325 -16.15 -16.77 -15.54
N TRP A 326 -17.43 -17.01 -15.79
CA TRP A 326 -18.54 -16.15 -15.38
C TRP A 326 -19.18 -16.67 -14.09
N GLN A 327 -19.40 -17.98 -13.98
CA GLN A 327 -20.01 -18.61 -12.82
C GLN A 327 -19.00 -18.83 -11.68
N GLU A 328 -17.77 -19.24 -12.00
CA GLU A 328 -16.71 -19.61 -11.06
C GLU A 328 -15.49 -18.69 -11.21
N ASP A 329 -14.67 -18.59 -10.16
CA ASP A 329 -13.38 -17.88 -10.24
C ASP A 329 -12.34 -18.66 -11.07
N SER A 330 -11.32 -17.96 -11.57
CA SER A 330 -10.31 -18.55 -12.46
C SER A 330 -9.29 -19.48 -11.79
N THR A 331 -9.43 -19.83 -10.50
CA THR A 331 -8.41 -20.62 -9.79
C THR A 331 -8.13 -21.97 -10.46
N ASN A 332 -9.17 -22.69 -10.89
CA ASN A 332 -9.02 -23.99 -11.56
C ASN A 332 -8.32 -23.85 -12.93
N LEU A 333 -8.64 -22.78 -13.66
CA LEU A 333 -8.00 -22.44 -14.92
C LEU A 333 -6.51 -22.10 -14.72
N GLU A 334 -6.18 -21.32 -13.69
CA GLU A 334 -4.78 -21.00 -13.35
C GLU A 334 -3.96 -22.27 -13.08
N ILE A 335 -4.48 -23.20 -12.26
CA ILE A 335 -3.85 -24.50 -12.00
C ILE A 335 -3.68 -25.29 -13.29
N PHE A 336 -4.68 -25.28 -14.18
CA PHE A 336 -4.60 -25.96 -15.47
C PHE A 336 -3.42 -25.44 -16.29
N LEU A 337 -3.27 -24.11 -16.39
CA LEU A 337 -2.23 -23.44 -17.17
C LEU A 337 -0.83 -23.57 -16.55
N GLU A 338 -0.73 -23.57 -15.22
CA GLU A 338 0.53 -23.77 -14.49
C GLU A 338 1.08 -25.19 -14.67
N ASN A 339 0.21 -26.20 -14.72
CA ASN A 339 0.59 -27.61 -14.89
C ASN A 339 0.74 -28.06 -16.36
N LEU A 340 0.88 -27.12 -17.31
CA LEU A 340 1.19 -27.46 -18.68
C LEU A 340 2.67 -27.85 -18.81
N GLU A 341 2.94 -28.96 -19.48
CA GLU A 341 4.30 -29.36 -19.85
C GLU A 341 4.93 -28.33 -20.81
N GLU A 342 6.25 -28.22 -20.78
CA GLU A 342 6.99 -27.36 -21.72
C GLU A 342 6.74 -27.79 -23.18
N ASN A 343 6.72 -26.82 -24.09
CA ASN A 343 6.56 -27.04 -25.53
C ASN A 343 5.20 -27.59 -26.02
N VAL A 344 4.19 -27.74 -25.17
CA VAL A 344 2.82 -28.04 -25.62
C VAL A 344 2.17 -26.82 -26.27
N ILE A 345 1.27 -27.07 -27.23
CA ILE A 345 0.46 -26.04 -27.88
C ILE A 345 -0.88 -25.97 -27.15
N LEU A 346 -1.28 -24.76 -26.77
CA LEU A 346 -2.57 -24.50 -26.13
C LEU A 346 -3.47 -23.74 -27.10
N ILE A 347 -4.67 -24.25 -27.33
CA ILE A 347 -5.72 -23.65 -28.15
C ILE A 347 -6.87 -23.29 -27.23
N ALA A 348 -7.30 -22.02 -27.22
CA ALA A 348 -8.39 -21.54 -26.38
C ALA A 348 -9.41 -20.71 -27.16
N VAL A 349 -10.68 -20.82 -26.81
CA VAL A 349 -11.77 -19.96 -27.30
C VAL A 349 -12.70 -19.56 -26.16
N THR A 350 -13.23 -18.34 -26.20
CA THR A 350 -14.33 -17.91 -25.30
C THR A 350 -15.69 -18.28 -25.87
N PHE A 351 -16.70 -18.37 -25.00
CA PHE A 351 -18.10 -18.44 -25.38
C PHE A 351 -19.02 -17.74 -24.37
N ASP A 352 -20.01 -17.01 -24.88
CA ASP A 352 -20.98 -16.15 -24.15
C ASP A 352 -20.31 -15.11 -23.25
N GLU A 353 -19.74 -15.49 -22.11
CA GLU A 353 -19.06 -14.60 -21.18
C GLU A 353 -17.91 -15.34 -20.49
N ALA A 354 -16.71 -14.76 -20.51
CA ALA A 354 -15.49 -15.37 -19.99
C ALA A 354 -14.63 -14.41 -19.14
N SER A 355 -14.98 -13.13 -19.05
CA SER A 355 -14.14 -12.08 -18.49
C SER A 355 -14.50 -11.71 -17.05
N THR A 356 -15.70 -12.04 -16.57
CA THR A 356 -16.24 -11.50 -15.30
C THR A 356 -15.42 -11.89 -14.08
N LYS A 357 -14.98 -13.16 -13.98
CA LYS A 357 -14.28 -13.69 -12.81
C LYS A 357 -12.86 -14.19 -13.12
N ILE A 358 -12.26 -13.73 -14.21
CA ILE A 358 -10.85 -13.99 -14.50
C ILE A 358 -9.94 -13.07 -13.68
N SER A 359 -8.98 -13.63 -12.96
CA SER A 359 -8.01 -12.88 -12.16
C SER A 359 -6.91 -12.24 -13.02
N GLN A 360 -6.20 -11.27 -12.46
CA GLN A 360 -5.03 -10.69 -13.13
C GLN A 360 -3.90 -11.73 -13.30
N HIS A 361 -3.70 -12.62 -12.32
CA HIS A 361 -2.75 -13.72 -12.42
C HIS A 361 -3.07 -14.64 -13.61
N CYS A 362 -4.33 -15.02 -13.79
CA CYS A 362 -4.76 -15.82 -14.92
C CYS A 362 -4.49 -15.13 -16.27
N ARG A 363 -4.74 -13.82 -16.37
CA ARG A 363 -4.40 -13.03 -17.56
C ARG A 363 -2.89 -13.05 -17.84
N ASN A 364 -2.07 -12.95 -16.80
CA ASN A 364 -0.61 -13.02 -16.92
C ASN A 364 -0.14 -14.42 -17.38
N LEU A 365 -0.75 -15.50 -16.89
CA LEU A 365 -0.43 -16.86 -17.38
C LEU A 365 -0.68 -17.03 -18.88
N PHE A 366 -1.78 -16.47 -19.42
CA PHE A 366 -2.02 -16.46 -20.86
C PHE A 366 -1.09 -15.52 -21.62
N PHE A 367 -0.71 -14.39 -21.03
CA PHE A 367 0.29 -13.50 -21.60
C PHE A 367 1.64 -14.20 -21.75
N ASP A 368 2.07 -14.97 -20.75
CA ASP A 368 3.29 -15.78 -20.78
C ASP A 368 3.22 -16.93 -21.81
N LEU A 369 2.03 -17.41 -22.13
CA LEU A 369 1.78 -18.35 -23.24
C LEU A 369 1.82 -17.67 -24.63
N GLY A 370 1.94 -16.34 -24.67
CA GLY A 370 2.08 -15.54 -25.89
C GLY A 370 0.85 -14.71 -26.28
N SER A 371 -0.18 -14.62 -25.43
CA SER A 371 -1.37 -13.82 -25.75
C SER A 371 -1.12 -12.32 -25.58
N GLY A 372 -1.10 -11.58 -26.68
CA GLY A 372 -0.99 -10.11 -26.66
C GLY A 372 -2.29 -9.36 -26.34
N THR A 373 -3.45 -10.04 -26.36
CA THR A 373 -4.77 -9.39 -26.22
C THR A 373 -5.55 -9.83 -24.99
N ILE A 374 -5.11 -10.85 -24.25
CA ILE A 374 -5.83 -11.34 -23.05
C ILE A 374 -6.04 -10.26 -21.99
N GLN A 375 -5.10 -9.32 -21.87
CA GLN A 375 -5.21 -8.19 -20.94
C GLN A 375 -6.40 -7.27 -21.27
N ASN A 376 -6.85 -7.27 -22.52
CA ASN A 376 -7.94 -6.44 -23.02
C ASN A 376 -9.29 -7.18 -23.08
N LEU A 377 -9.38 -8.43 -22.63
CA LEU A 377 -10.63 -9.20 -22.68
C LEU A 377 -11.70 -8.58 -21.75
N LYS A 378 -12.80 -8.09 -22.34
CA LYS A 378 -13.95 -7.46 -21.65
C LYS A 378 -15.20 -8.33 -21.70
N TYR A 379 -16.26 -7.83 -21.04
CA TYR A 379 -17.55 -8.49 -20.92
C TYR A 379 -18.12 -8.91 -22.28
N ARG A 380 -18.31 -10.22 -22.45
CA ARG A 380 -18.80 -10.86 -23.69
C ARG A 380 -17.95 -10.69 -24.95
N ASP A 381 -16.67 -10.36 -24.79
CA ASP A 381 -15.75 -10.35 -25.93
C ASP A 381 -15.52 -11.77 -26.48
N ALA A 382 -15.52 -11.88 -27.80
CA ALA A 382 -15.08 -13.08 -28.51
C ALA A 382 -13.54 -13.08 -28.58
N TRP A 383 -12.92 -14.14 -28.08
CA TRP A 383 -11.47 -14.29 -28.06
C TRP A 383 -11.09 -15.71 -28.42
N ALA A 384 -10.11 -15.82 -29.32
CA ALA A 384 -9.55 -17.06 -29.81
C ALA A 384 -8.02 -16.93 -29.71
N PHE A 385 -7.37 -17.96 -29.19
CA PHE A 385 -5.94 -17.96 -28.94
C PHE A 385 -5.28 -19.29 -29.23
N VAL A 386 -4.10 -19.24 -29.85
CA VAL A 386 -3.18 -20.37 -29.96
C VAL A 386 -1.84 -19.90 -29.42
N GLY A 387 -1.34 -20.58 -28.40
CA GLY A 387 -0.08 -20.28 -27.73
C GLY A 387 0.74 -21.52 -27.49
N ARG A 388 1.96 -21.34 -26.96
CA ARG A 388 2.86 -22.44 -26.61
C ARG A 388 3.51 -22.18 -25.27
N LYS A 389 3.57 -23.20 -24.41
CA LYS A 389 4.33 -23.10 -23.15
C LYS A 389 5.82 -22.97 -23.45
N GLY A 390 6.46 -21.99 -22.81
CA GLY A 390 7.87 -21.68 -23.02
C GLY A 390 8.16 -20.87 -24.28
N ILE A 391 7.13 -20.30 -24.94
CA ILE A 391 7.34 -19.47 -26.13
C ILE A 391 8.18 -18.24 -25.79
N GLN A 392 9.34 -18.12 -26.44
CA GLN A 392 10.15 -16.91 -26.39
C GLN A 392 9.55 -15.92 -27.40
N VAL A 393 8.54 -15.15 -26.96
CA VAL A 393 7.99 -14.09 -27.80
C VAL A 393 9.05 -13.00 -27.93
N LYS A 394 9.79 -13.00 -29.05
CA LYS A 394 10.54 -11.83 -29.47
C LYS A 394 9.52 -10.76 -29.85
N GLY A 395 9.12 -9.98 -28.85
CA GLY A 395 8.28 -8.82 -29.09
C GLY A 395 8.91 -7.97 -30.17
N MET A 396 8.18 -7.71 -31.25
CA MET A 396 8.54 -6.64 -32.15
C MET A 396 8.37 -5.36 -31.32
N LYS A 397 9.46 -4.62 -31.07
CA LYS A 397 9.37 -3.27 -30.49
C LYS A 397 8.65 -2.39 -31.51
N ILE A 398 7.33 -2.44 -31.51
CA ILE A 398 6.51 -1.38 -32.07
C ILE A 398 6.75 -0.21 -31.13
N ARG A 399 7.30 0.89 -31.65
CA ARG A 399 7.18 2.17 -30.97
C ARG A 399 5.73 2.58 -31.20
N PRO A 400 4.80 2.47 -30.22
CA PRO A 400 3.61 3.31 -30.29
C PRO A 400 4.09 4.74 -30.55
N ASP A 401 3.35 5.50 -31.34
CA ASP A 401 3.63 6.93 -31.47
C ASP A 401 3.97 7.46 -30.08
N PRO A 402 5.12 8.13 -29.89
CA PRO A 402 5.48 8.63 -28.57
C PRO A 402 4.26 9.39 -28.08
N LEU A 403 3.77 9.02 -26.88
CA LEU A 403 2.71 9.79 -26.24
C LEU A 403 3.11 11.25 -26.40
N PRO A 404 2.26 12.12 -27.00
CA PRO A 404 2.67 13.49 -27.32
C PRO A 404 3.18 14.27 -26.10
N PHE A 405 2.96 13.73 -24.89
CA PHE A 405 3.38 14.25 -23.60
C PHE A 405 4.08 13.16 -22.76
N ARG A 406 5.14 12.52 -23.28
CA ARG A 406 5.93 11.56 -22.48
C ARG A 406 7.00 12.27 -21.65
N ASN A 407 7.02 12.06 -20.33
CA ASN A 407 8.00 12.67 -19.44
C ASN A 407 9.14 11.67 -19.12
N ASP A 408 10.11 11.59 -20.03
CA ASP A 408 11.22 10.63 -19.90
C ASP A 408 12.07 10.83 -18.65
N LYS A 409 12.28 12.09 -18.22
CA LYS A 409 13.03 12.39 -16.99
C LYS A 409 12.33 11.82 -15.75
N ARG A 410 11.01 12.03 -15.65
CA ARG A 410 10.21 11.52 -14.53
C ARG A 410 10.13 9.99 -14.56
N ARG A 411 9.98 9.39 -15.73
CA ARG A 411 10.00 7.92 -15.89
C ARG A 411 11.34 7.31 -15.47
N ASP A 412 12.46 7.90 -15.90
CA ASP A 412 13.79 7.47 -15.48
C ASP A 412 13.96 7.58 -13.97
N PHE A 413 13.56 8.71 -13.37
CA PHE A 413 13.54 8.89 -11.92
C PHE A 413 12.70 7.80 -11.22
N CYS A 414 11.44 7.61 -11.61
CA CYS A 414 10.52 6.64 -11.02
C CYS A 414 10.93 5.18 -11.23
N SER A 415 11.80 4.89 -12.20
CA SER A 415 12.37 3.54 -12.39
C SER A 415 13.52 3.24 -11.44
N ARG A 416 14.17 4.27 -10.88
CA ARG A 416 15.34 4.16 -10.01
C ARG A 416 14.99 4.29 -8.53
N TYR A 417 13.95 5.06 -8.22
CA TYR A 417 13.57 5.39 -6.85
C TYR A 417 12.10 5.03 -6.59
N ASP A 418 11.86 4.26 -5.53
CA ASP A 418 10.53 3.81 -5.10
C ASP A 418 9.99 4.69 -3.94
N GLY A 419 8.73 4.55 -3.55
CA GLY A 419 8.12 5.27 -2.42
C GLY A 419 7.51 6.63 -2.76
N TYR A 420 7.46 7.00 -4.04
CA TYR A 420 6.83 8.24 -4.53
C TYR A 420 5.33 8.08 -4.87
N GLY A 421 4.76 6.89 -4.70
CA GLY A 421 3.31 6.64 -4.75
C GLY A 421 2.62 7.17 -5.99
N ASP A 422 1.64 8.06 -5.79
CA ASP A 422 0.85 8.68 -6.86
C ASP A 422 1.71 9.46 -7.86
N PHE A 423 2.83 10.06 -7.44
CA PHE A 423 3.75 10.78 -8.32
C PHE A 423 4.40 9.88 -9.39
N CYS A 424 4.61 8.60 -9.09
CA CYS A 424 5.20 7.64 -10.03
C CYS A 424 4.18 6.66 -10.63
N SER A 425 2.90 6.84 -10.34
CA SER A 425 1.83 6.01 -10.92
C SER A 425 1.70 6.19 -12.43
N ASP A 426 1.22 5.16 -13.13
CA ASP A 426 0.99 5.20 -14.58
C ASP A 426 0.10 6.38 -15.02
N ALA A 427 -0.82 6.82 -14.14
CA ALA A 427 -1.70 7.95 -14.40
C ALA A 427 -1.01 9.33 -14.35
N ASN A 428 0.12 9.44 -13.66
CA ASN A 428 0.78 10.72 -13.37
C ASN A 428 2.22 10.82 -13.87
N VAL A 429 2.89 9.70 -14.17
CA VAL A 429 4.32 9.66 -14.53
C VAL A 429 4.66 10.49 -15.78
N ASP A 430 3.68 10.74 -16.65
CA ASP A 430 3.82 11.56 -17.87
C ASP A 430 3.33 13.01 -17.70
N LYS A 431 2.80 13.39 -16.53
CA LYS A 431 2.39 14.78 -16.29
C LYS A 431 3.60 15.72 -16.33
N SER A 432 3.41 16.86 -16.98
CA SER A 432 4.42 17.91 -17.10
C SER A 432 4.74 18.52 -15.74
N LEU A 433 6.03 18.73 -15.46
CA LEU A 433 6.53 19.53 -14.36
C LEU A 433 6.93 20.90 -14.92
N ALA A 434 5.95 21.78 -15.06
CA ALA A 434 6.14 23.12 -15.61
C ALA A 434 5.64 24.19 -14.63
N THR A 435 6.29 25.35 -14.65
CA THR A 435 5.87 26.50 -13.86
C THR A 435 4.55 27.08 -14.34
N VAL A 436 3.83 27.71 -13.42
CA VAL A 436 2.60 28.43 -13.72
C VAL A 436 2.94 29.91 -13.96
N SER A 437 2.44 30.46 -15.07
CA SER A 437 2.63 31.88 -15.39
C SER A 437 1.93 32.78 -14.37
N LEU A 438 2.51 33.94 -14.09
CA LEU A 438 1.92 34.93 -13.20
C LEU A 438 0.58 35.42 -13.76
N ILE A 439 -0.49 35.28 -12.98
CA ILE A 439 -1.85 35.67 -13.39
C ILE A 439 -1.96 37.19 -13.47
N ASN A 440 -1.49 37.91 -12.44
CA ASN A 440 -1.53 39.36 -12.39
C ASN A 440 -0.18 39.96 -12.80
N LYS A 441 -0.06 40.36 -14.07
CA LYS A 441 1.16 40.94 -14.63
C LYS A 441 1.60 42.25 -13.97
N THR A 442 0.72 42.97 -13.26
CA THR A 442 1.14 44.20 -12.55
C THR A 442 2.08 43.93 -11.38
N LEU A 443 2.14 42.67 -10.91
CA LEU A 443 3.03 42.25 -9.84
C LEU A 443 4.34 41.64 -10.36
N GLU A 444 4.59 41.63 -11.66
CA GLU A 444 5.77 41.00 -12.26
C GLU A 444 7.10 41.59 -11.76
N ASP A 445 7.12 42.91 -11.52
CA ASP A 445 8.27 43.64 -10.98
C ASP A 445 8.32 43.63 -9.44
N ASN A 446 7.39 42.93 -8.77
CA ASN A 446 7.41 42.83 -7.32
C ASN A 446 8.67 42.07 -6.86
N PRO A 447 9.44 42.58 -5.88
CA PRO A 447 10.68 41.95 -5.42
C PRO A 447 10.54 40.48 -5.03
N ILE A 448 9.37 40.07 -4.53
CA ILE A 448 9.10 38.70 -4.07
C ILE A 448 9.36 37.64 -5.14
N TYR A 449 9.03 37.89 -6.41
CA TYR A 449 9.28 36.94 -7.50
C TYR A 449 10.77 36.83 -7.88
N SER A 450 11.61 37.75 -7.38
CA SER A 450 13.06 37.73 -7.51
C SER A 450 13.80 37.35 -6.21
N THR A 451 13.06 37.11 -5.13
CA THR A 451 13.62 36.74 -3.83
C THR A 451 14.07 35.27 -3.86
N PRO A 452 15.27 34.94 -3.37
CA PRO A 452 15.71 33.55 -3.26
C PRO A 452 14.78 32.74 -2.35
N ILE A 453 14.48 31.51 -2.76
CA ILE A 453 13.66 30.56 -2.02
C ILE A 453 14.57 29.41 -1.58
N LEU A 454 14.73 29.25 -0.27
CA LEU A 454 15.43 28.15 0.36
C LEU A 454 14.41 27.10 0.82
N VAL A 455 14.49 25.90 0.26
CA VAL A 455 13.81 24.71 0.77
C VAL A 455 14.80 23.90 1.59
N ILE A 456 14.47 23.57 2.83
CA ILE A 456 15.30 22.75 3.71
C ILE A 456 14.80 21.31 3.63
N ALA A 457 15.53 20.46 2.92
CA ALA A 457 15.20 19.05 2.80
C ALA A 457 15.57 18.30 4.08
N GLY A 458 14.69 17.42 4.53
CA GLY A 458 14.91 16.45 5.59
C GLY A 458 14.99 15.02 5.03
N ILE A 459 14.34 14.08 5.72
CA ILE A 459 14.44 12.63 5.41
C ILE A 459 13.17 12.08 4.75
N SER A 460 12.10 12.86 4.71
CA SER A 460 10.82 12.42 4.15
C SER A 460 10.76 12.74 2.66
N HIS A 461 11.24 11.81 1.83
CA HIS A 461 11.25 11.95 0.37
C HIS A 461 9.89 12.33 -0.21
N ASN A 462 8.81 11.76 0.34
CA ASN A 462 7.46 12.02 -0.14
C ASN A 462 6.94 13.40 0.28
N SER A 463 7.27 13.86 1.50
CA SER A 463 6.95 15.22 1.94
C SER A 463 7.66 16.25 1.06
N LEU A 464 8.97 16.07 0.88
CA LEU A 464 9.78 16.95 0.03
C LEU A 464 9.21 17.02 -1.38
N ARG A 465 8.86 15.87 -1.97
CA ARG A 465 8.22 15.81 -3.29
C ARG A 465 6.94 16.66 -3.35
N MET A 466 6.03 16.55 -2.39
CA MET A 466 4.79 17.34 -2.38
C MET A 466 5.05 18.84 -2.19
N CYS A 467 6.03 19.19 -1.35
CA CYS A 467 6.48 20.57 -1.17
C CYS A 467 7.02 21.16 -2.49
N LEU A 468 7.89 20.43 -3.19
CA LEU A 468 8.43 20.85 -4.49
C LEU A 468 7.35 20.96 -5.58
N GLU A 469 6.38 20.02 -5.61
CA GLU A 469 5.24 20.10 -6.53
C GLU A 469 4.42 21.38 -6.31
N THR A 470 4.02 21.66 -5.06
CA THR A 470 3.22 22.85 -4.75
C THR A 470 3.98 24.16 -4.88
N LEU A 471 5.32 24.13 -4.70
CA LEU A 471 6.20 25.27 -4.98
C LEU A 471 6.30 25.56 -6.48
N LEU A 472 6.47 24.53 -7.32
CA LEU A 472 6.51 24.69 -8.78
C LEU A 472 5.19 25.26 -9.34
N MET A 473 4.07 24.94 -8.67
CA MET A 473 2.73 25.40 -9.05
C MET A 473 2.43 26.86 -8.65
N GLN A 474 3.31 27.53 -7.90
CA GLN A 474 3.10 28.92 -7.52
C GLN A 474 3.13 29.85 -8.74
N PRO A 475 2.07 30.64 -9.01
CA PRO A 475 2.04 31.55 -10.15
C PRO A 475 3.19 32.57 -10.11
N GLY A 476 4.00 32.64 -11.16
CA GLY A 476 5.13 33.56 -11.27
C GLY A 476 6.42 33.09 -10.60
N VAL A 477 6.46 31.86 -10.08
CA VAL A 477 7.69 31.27 -9.53
C VAL A 477 8.77 31.12 -10.60
N ARG A 478 10.01 31.37 -10.18
CA ARG A 478 11.21 31.30 -11.02
C ARG A 478 12.14 30.22 -10.48
N THR A 479 12.34 29.14 -11.24
CA THR A 479 13.07 27.95 -10.75
C THR A 479 14.54 28.26 -10.45
N GLU A 480 15.12 29.27 -11.12
CA GLU A 480 16.48 29.75 -10.89
C GLU A 480 16.68 30.37 -9.50
N ASN A 481 15.61 30.80 -8.83
CA ASN A 481 15.66 31.37 -7.49
C ASN A 481 15.45 30.30 -6.40
N ILE A 482 15.12 29.06 -6.77
CA ILE A 482 14.85 27.97 -5.82
C ILE A 482 16.14 27.19 -5.55
N VAL A 483 16.52 27.18 -4.28
CA VAL A 483 17.64 26.41 -3.74
C VAL A 483 17.10 25.40 -2.74
N VAL A 484 17.38 24.12 -2.95
CA VAL A 484 17.01 23.05 -2.02
C VAL A 484 18.27 22.56 -1.31
N ALA A 485 18.36 22.81 -0.02
CA ALA A 485 19.50 22.41 0.80
C ALA A 485 19.34 20.97 1.30
N VAL A 486 20.31 20.13 0.99
CA VAL A 486 20.31 18.69 1.27
C VAL A 486 21.54 18.33 2.10
N ASP A 487 21.34 17.61 3.21
CA ASP A 487 22.46 17.04 3.96
C ASP A 487 23.17 15.99 3.11
N GLU A 488 24.49 16.09 2.95
CA GLU A 488 25.29 15.22 2.09
C GLU A 488 25.14 13.71 2.37
N LYS A 489 24.64 13.33 3.56
CA LYS A 489 24.27 11.95 3.89
C LYS A 489 23.19 11.37 2.98
N PHE A 490 22.33 12.21 2.40
CA PHE A 490 21.20 11.79 1.58
C PHE A 490 21.43 12.18 0.12
N SER A 491 21.71 11.18 -0.73
CA SER A 491 22.00 11.41 -2.15
C SER A 491 20.77 11.39 -3.06
N GLU A 492 19.70 10.71 -2.63
CA GLU A 492 18.45 10.58 -3.39
C GLU A 492 17.70 11.92 -3.63
N PRO A 493 17.56 12.82 -2.64
CA PRO A 493 16.83 14.08 -2.85
C PRO A 493 17.36 14.91 -4.01
N LEU A 494 18.66 14.83 -4.34
CA LEU A 494 19.25 15.58 -5.44
C LEU A 494 18.71 15.18 -6.82
N ALA A 495 18.40 13.89 -7.02
CA ALA A 495 17.80 13.42 -8.26
C ALA A 495 16.36 13.95 -8.41
N LEU A 496 15.62 14.03 -7.30
CA LEU A 496 14.28 14.62 -7.27
C LEU A 496 14.35 16.12 -7.58
N ILE A 497 15.27 16.84 -6.93
CA ILE A 497 15.47 18.29 -7.12
C ILE A 497 15.81 18.63 -8.58
N ASP A 498 16.69 17.85 -9.21
CA ASP A 498 17.04 18.01 -10.63
C ASP A 498 15.84 17.77 -11.56
N LEU A 499 14.97 16.81 -11.21
CA LEU A 499 13.74 16.54 -11.97
C LEU A 499 12.79 17.75 -12.00
N PHE A 500 12.73 18.54 -10.92
CA PHE A 500 11.96 19.79 -10.85
C PHE A 500 12.67 21.00 -11.48
N GLY A 501 13.93 20.84 -11.92
CA GLY A 501 14.74 21.95 -12.45
C GLY A 501 15.16 22.97 -11.40
N PHE A 502 15.25 22.55 -10.14
CA PHE A 502 15.69 23.37 -9.02
C PHE A 502 17.19 23.18 -8.75
N ARG A 503 17.81 24.11 -8.03
CA ARG A 503 19.22 23.99 -7.63
C ARG A 503 19.35 23.23 -6.31
N GLY A 504 19.96 22.05 -6.34
CA GLY A 504 20.31 21.29 -5.14
C GLY A 504 21.65 21.71 -4.55
N GLU A 505 21.67 22.11 -3.28
CA GLU A 505 22.89 22.52 -2.57
C GLU A 505 23.18 21.57 -1.42
N LYS A 506 24.39 20.99 -1.42
CA LYS A 506 24.82 20.08 -0.37
C LYS A 506 25.33 20.86 0.84
N THR A 507 24.85 20.50 2.03
CA THR A 507 25.43 20.91 3.30
C THR A 507 26.30 19.79 3.86
N SER A 508 27.29 20.14 4.68
CA SER A 508 28.10 19.15 5.38
C SER A 508 27.25 18.36 6.38
N SER A 509 27.59 17.10 6.56
CA SER A 509 26.86 16.15 7.40
C SER A 509 26.54 16.73 8.77
N SER A 510 25.26 16.65 9.15
CA SER A 510 24.75 17.18 10.42
C SER A 510 24.32 16.06 11.36
N SER A 511 24.45 16.30 12.66
CA SER A 511 24.02 15.37 13.72
C SER A 511 22.53 15.51 14.04
N THR A 512 21.97 16.70 13.82
CA THR A 512 20.57 17.03 14.09
C THR A 512 19.97 17.82 12.93
N TYR A 513 18.64 17.80 12.79
CA TYR A 513 17.93 18.62 11.81
C TYR A 513 18.20 20.12 11.99
N MET A 514 18.31 20.61 13.23
CA MET A 514 18.56 22.04 13.49
C MET A 514 19.96 22.48 13.08
N GLU A 515 20.95 21.60 13.18
CA GLU A 515 22.29 21.88 12.64
C GLU A 515 22.26 21.96 11.11
N HIS A 516 21.51 21.07 10.44
CA HIS A 516 21.29 21.15 8.99
C HIS A 516 20.56 22.45 8.61
N TYR A 517 19.56 22.85 9.39
CA TYR A 517 18.81 24.09 9.21
C TYR A 517 19.73 25.32 9.27
N GLU A 518 20.56 25.41 10.31
CA GLU A 518 21.51 26.50 10.51
C GLU A 518 22.52 26.59 9.35
N LYS A 519 23.07 25.45 8.92
CA LYS A 519 23.97 25.37 7.76
C LYS A 519 23.28 25.81 6.47
N SER A 520 22.03 25.40 6.27
CA SER A 520 21.23 25.76 5.10
C SER A 520 20.97 27.27 5.01
N LEU A 521 20.65 27.90 6.15
CA LEU A 521 20.50 29.35 6.22
C LEU A 521 21.82 30.09 5.97
N ASN A 522 22.93 29.66 6.56
CA ASN A 522 24.23 30.27 6.28
C ASN A 522 24.56 30.17 4.78
N LYS A 523 24.31 29.01 4.18
CA LYS A 523 24.60 28.74 2.77
C LYS A 523 23.82 29.64 1.81
N ILE A 524 22.53 29.87 2.05
CA ILE A 524 21.74 30.73 1.15
C ILE A 524 22.20 32.19 1.18
N TRP A 525 22.61 32.69 2.35
CA TRP A 525 23.14 34.06 2.48
C TRP A 525 24.54 34.20 1.84
N GLU A 526 25.36 33.16 1.88
CA GLU A 526 26.62 33.12 1.13
C GLU A 526 26.40 33.17 -0.40
N MET A 527 25.35 32.50 -0.89
CA MET A 527 25.01 32.46 -2.31
C MET A 527 24.37 33.77 -2.80
N TYR A 528 23.62 34.45 -1.93
CA TYR A 528 22.87 35.67 -2.26
C TYR A 528 23.18 36.82 -1.29
N PRO A 529 24.44 37.29 -1.20
CA PRO A 529 24.86 38.26 -0.18
C PRO A 529 24.21 39.64 -0.34
N ASN A 530 23.75 39.97 -1.56
CA ASN A 530 23.17 41.28 -1.90
C ASN A 530 21.63 41.30 -1.82
N LYS A 531 21.00 40.21 -1.36
CA LYS A 531 19.55 40.16 -1.21
C LYS A 531 19.17 40.59 0.21
N ASP A 532 18.11 41.40 0.31
CA ASP A 532 17.63 41.92 1.60
C ASP A 532 16.78 40.91 2.37
N SER A 533 16.25 39.90 1.66
CA SER A 533 15.39 38.88 2.21
C SER A 533 15.52 37.53 1.50
N VAL A 534 15.07 36.48 2.18
CA VAL A 534 14.99 35.11 1.67
C VAL A 534 13.66 34.50 2.11
N ILE A 535 13.04 33.69 1.25
CA ILE A 535 11.90 32.86 1.61
C ILE A 535 12.43 31.51 2.05
N VAL A 536 12.01 31.02 3.22
CA VAL A 536 12.44 29.73 3.79
C VAL A 536 11.23 28.82 3.91
N ILE A 537 11.38 27.58 3.45
CA ILE A 537 10.33 26.56 3.39
C ILE A 537 10.91 25.24 3.92
N GLU A 538 10.21 24.59 4.83
CA GLU A 538 10.56 23.24 5.30
C GLU A 538 9.90 22.15 4.44
N GLU A 539 10.51 20.95 4.39
CA GLU A 539 10.07 19.86 3.49
C GLU A 539 8.63 19.38 3.70
N ASP A 540 8.09 19.53 4.90
CA ASP A 540 6.76 19.02 5.28
C ASP A 540 5.61 20.00 4.95
N LEU A 541 5.90 21.09 4.25
CA LEU A 541 4.88 22.06 3.85
C LEU A 541 4.23 21.76 2.51
N ILE A 542 2.91 21.89 2.49
CA ILE A 542 2.10 21.96 1.27
C ILE A 542 1.70 23.44 1.09
N LEU A 543 2.16 24.06 0.02
CA LEU A 543 1.94 25.49 -0.20
C LEU A 543 0.54 25.73 -0.78
N SER A 544 -0.15 26.74 -0.25
CA SER A 544 -1.38 27.24 -0.86
C SER A 544 -1.10 27.83 -2.24
N PRO A 545 -2.05 27.81 -3.19
CA PRO A 545 -1.84 28.35 -4.55
C PRO A 545 -1.48 29.85 -4.62
N ASP A 546 -1.70 30.58 -3.53
CA ASP A 546 -1.51 32.03 -3.39
C ASP A 546 -0.34 32.41 -2.46
N PHE A 547 0.51 31.46 -2.07
CA PHE A 547 1.62 31.68 -1.14
C PHE A 547 2.54 32.84 -1.57
N LEU A 548 3.01 32.85 -2.83
CA LEU A 548 3.85 33.95 -3.34
C LEU A 548 3.07 35.25 -3.54
N TYR A 549 1.81 35.14 -3.97
CA TYR A 549 0.94 36.30 -4.19
C TYR A 549 0.73 37.08 -2.89
N LEU A 550 0.46 36.36 -1.81
CA LEU A 550 0.25 36.91 -0.49
C LEU A 550 1.51 37.59 0.08
N LEU A 551 2.69 36.99 -0.13
CA LEU A 551 3.96 37.66 0.18
C LEU A 551 4.16 38.92 -0.67
N ALA A 552 3.80 38.90 -1.96
CA ALA A 552 3.91 40.04 -2.85
C ALA A 552 3.04 41.22 -2.36
N LEU A 553 1.82 40.94 -1.88
CA LEU A 553 0.94 41.95 -1.28
C LEU A 553 1.55 42.62 -0.04
N LEU A 554 2.33 41.87 0.74
CA LEU A 554 2.90 42.35 2.00
C LEU A 554 4.32 42.88 1.89
N SER A 555 4.95 42.68 0.74
CA SER A 555 6.33 43.04 0.45
C SER A 555 6.67 44.51 0.71
N GLU A 556 5.73 45.42 0.47
CA GLU A 556 5.96 46.85 0.67
C GLU A 556 5.99 47.20 2.16
N THR A 557 4.97 46.78 2.90
CA THR A 557 4.91 46.94 4.37
C THR A 557 6.10 46.28 5.03
N PHE A 558 6.45 45.06 4.60
CA PHE A 558 7.62 44.33 5.08
C PHE A 558 8.91 45.12 4.96
N ARG A 559 9.14 45.75 3.81
CA ARG A 559 10.37 46.51 3.55
C ARG A 559 10.40 47.84 4.30
N LYS A 560 9.28 48.55 4.39
CA LYS A 560 9.23 49.89 5.01
C LYS A 560 9.28 49.86 6.53
N ASP A 561 8.69 48.85 7.15
CA ASP A 561 8.58 48.79 8.59
C ASP A 561 9.76 47.98 9.19
N GLU A 562 10.70 48.73 9.76
CA GLU A 562 11.91 48.24 10.42
C GLU A 562 11.63 47.37 11.65
N THR A 563 10.43 47.50 12.21
CA THR A 563 10.06 46.77 13.39
C THR A 563 9.69 45.32 13.07
N ILE A 564 9.50 44.97 11.78
CA ILE A 564 9.29 43.60 11.26
C ILE A 564 10.60 42.88 10.97
N GLY A 565 10.81 41.73 11.60
CA GLY A 565 11.95 40.84 11.32
C GLY A 565 11.68 39.77 10.27
N ALA A 566 10.47 39.22 10.26
CA ALA A 566 10.06 38.16 9.37
C ALA A 566 8.54 38.21 9.14
N ILE A 567 8.11 37.59 8.04
CA ILE A 567 6.72 37.29 7.75
C ILE A 567 6.54 35.78 7.79
N GLN A 568 5.73 35.26 8.70
CA GLN A 568 5.37 33.82 8.72
C GLN A 568 4.00 33.59 8.09
N LEU A 569 3.86 32.44 7.41
CA LEU A 569 2.64 32.01 6.72
C LEU A 569 1.95 30.85 7.43
N TRP A 570 2.31 30.64 8.70
CA TRP A 570 1.72 29.63 9.59
C TRP A 570 1.04 30.29 10.78
N ASN A 571 -0.23 29.93 11.01
CA ASN A 571 -0.95 30.30 12.22
C ASN A 571 -1.21 29.05 13.08
N PRO A 572 -0.54 28.87 14.23
CA PRO A 572 -0.76 27.71 15.08
C PRO A 572 -2.16 27.67 15.74
N ASN A 573 -2.93 28.76 15.68
CA ASN A 573 -4.26 28.85 16.28
C ASN A 573 -5.41 28.76 15.25
N SER A 574 -5.12 28.63 13.96
CA SER A 574 -6.13 28.52 12.89
C SER A 574 -6.56 27.06 12.69
N TYR A 575 -7.38 26.54 13.60
CA TYR A 575 -8.06 25.25 13.42
C TYR A 575 -9.43 25.45 12.75
N ASP A 576 -9.94 24.45 12.03
CA ASP A 576 -11.24 24.52 11.31
C ASP A 576 -12.43 24.97 12.17
N ILE A 577 -12.35 24.73 13.49
CA ILE A 577 -13.35 25.11 14.48
C ILE A 577 -13.27 26.59 14.90
N VAL A 578 -12.18 27.27 14.58
CA VAL A 578 -11.93 28.68 14.89
C VAL A 578 -12.26 29.49 13.64
N ASN A 579 -13.39 30.19 13.67
CA ASN A 579 -13.91 30.99 12.56
C ASN A 579 -12.99 32.22 12.30
N GLY A 580 -11.90 32.02 11.54
CA GLY A 580 -10.97 33.07 11.13
C GLY A 580 -11.39 33.69 9.79
N SER A 581 -11.22 35.01 9.66
CA SER A 581 -11.35 35.67 8.35
C SER A 581 -10.05 35.53 7.57
N ILE A 582 -10.19 35.37 6.26
CA ILE A 582 -9.15 35.07 5.28
C ILE A 582 -8.46 36.35 4.78
N ASP A 583 -9.03 37.50 5.16
CA ASP A 583 -8.57 38.83 4.80
C ASP A 583 -7.79 39.50 5.95
N LEU A 584 -7.46 38.76 7.02
CA LEU A 584 -6.88 39.31 8.25
C LEU A 584 -5.42 38.92 8.46
N ILE A 585 -4.55 39.92 8.34
CA ILE A 585 -3.14 39.79 8.72
C ILE A 585 -3.00 40.25 10.16
N TYR A 586 -2.32 39.47 11.00
CA TYR A 586 -2.04 39.90 12.37
C TYR A 586 -0.54 40.16 12.59
N ARG A 587 -0.27 40.79 13.73
CA ARG A 587 1.05 41.04 14.24
C ARG A 587 1.21 40.29 15.55
N VAL A 588 2.25 39.49 15.66
CA VAL A 588 2.49 38.59 16.80
C VAL A 588 3.94 38.65 17.21
N ASP A 589 4.22 38.52 18.51
CA ASP A 589 5.60 38.56 19.02
C ASP A 589 6.28 37.17 19.03
N ASN A 590 5.55 36.11 18.65
CA ASN A 590 6.06 34.74 18.59
C ASN A 590 6.35 34.34 17.14
N PHE A 591 7.44 33.59 16.95
CA PHE A 591 7.84 33.06 15.64
C PHE A 591 7.94 31.53 15.70
N TYR A 592 7.32 30.85 14.74
CA TYR A 592 7.24 29.38 14.72
C TYR A 592 8.06 28.75 13.58
N GLY A 593 8.36 29.49 12.51
CA GLY A 593 9.10 28.97 11.35
C GLY A 593 8.19 28.32 10.31
N LEU A 594 8.61 27.15 9.77
CA LEU A 594 7.99 26.38 8.68
C LEU A 594 8.05 27.02 7.29
N GLY A 595 7.41 28.19 7.12
CA GLY A 595 7.23 28.85 5.83
C GLY A 595 7.17 30.36 6.02
N TYR A 596 8.24 31.07 5.68
CA TYR A 596 8.38 32.48 6.04
C TYR A 596 9.32 33.26 5.13
N LEU A 597 9.14 34.58 5.09
CA LEU A 597 10.07 35.54 4.50
C LEU A 597 10.90 36.19 5.62
N LEU A 598 12.22 36.12 5.53
CA LEU A 598 13.16 36.57 6.55
C LEU A 598 14.02 37.73 6.06
N LYS A 599 14.16 38.79 6.86
CA LYS A 599 15.12 39.87 6.57
C LYS A 599 16.55 39.44 6.87
N HIS A 600 17.46 39.80 5.98
CA HIS A 600 18.89 39.55 6.15
C HIS A 600 19.44 40.24 7.41
N GLU A 601 19.03 41.49 7.66
CA GLU A 601 19.44 42.24 8.85
C GLU A 601 18.98 41.56 10.15
N PHE A 602 17.74 41.09 10.18
CA PHE A 602 17.19 40.39 11.34
C PHE A 602 17.94 39.07 11.61
N TYR A 603 18.25 38.31 10.56
CA TYR A 603 19.06 37.10 10.66
C TYR A 603 20.45 37.38 11.25
N ASN A 604 21.16 38.38 10.72
CA ASN A 604 22.50 38.73 11.18
C ASN A 604 22.52 39.19 12.64
N LYS A 605 21.49 39.93 13.06
CA LYS A 605 21.41 40.48 14.41
C LYS A 605 20.98 39.45 15.46
N ASN A 606 19.98 38.62 15.15
CA ASN A 606 19.28 37.82 16.15
C ASN A 606 19.47 36.30 16.01
N MET A 607 19.90 35.80 14.83
CA MET A 607 19.94 34.36 14.56
C MET A 607 21.35 33.81 14.33
N LYS A 608 22.17 34.46 13.48
CA LYS A 608 23.41 33.88 12.93
C LYS A 608 24.39 33.33 13.96
N ASN A 609 24.54 34.00 15.10
CA ASN A 609 25.46 33.60 16.17
C ASN A 609 24.76 33.01 17.41
N SER A 610 23.43 32.96 17.39
CA SER A 610 22.60 32.56 18.55
C SER A 610 21.60 31.47 18.17
N PHE A 611 21.84 30.73 17.09
CA PHE A 611 20.87 29.77 16.53
C PHE A 611 20.41 28.71 17.55
N LYS A 612 21.34 28.18 18.35
CA LYS A 612 21.01 27.22 19.42
C LYS A 612 20.14 27.82 20.53
N GLN A 613 20.26 29.12 20.80
CA GLN A 613 19.52 29.83 21.84
C GLN A 613 18.13 30.25 21.34
N CYS A 614 18.05 30.75 20.11
CA CYS A 614 16.77 31.17 19.53
C CYS A 614 15.93 30.03 19.01
N CYS A 615 16.59 29.07 18.37
CA CYS A 615 15.99 28.24 17.34
C CYS A 615 16.36 26.75 17.55
N GLY A 616 16.94 26.42 18.73
CA GLY A 616 17.44 25.09 19.07
C GLY A 616 16.36 24.06 19.41
N LYS A 617 15.10 24.47 19.51
CA LYS A 617 13.94 23.58 19.73
C LYS A 617 13.05 23.54 18.48
N ARG A 618 12.30 22.45 18.30
CA ARG A 618 11.38 22.31 17.15
C ARG A 618 10.25 23.34 17.21
N VAL A 619 9.68 23.62 16.03
CA VAL A 619 8.60 24.55 15.68
C VAL A 619 7.52 24.75 16.77
N TRP A 620 7.12 23.70 17.50
CA TRP A 620 6.09 23.74 18.53
C TRP A 620 6.48 24.50 19.81
N ASP A 621 7.78 24.70 20.05
CA ASP A 621 8.31 25.30 21.28
C ASP A 621 8.58 26.81 21.18
N LYS A 622 8.23 27.44 20.04
CA LYS A 622 8.52 28.84 19.66
C LYS A 622 10.01 29.14 19.56
N TRP A 623 10.37 30.06 18.67
CA TRP A 623 11.71 30.64 18.69
C TRP A 623 11.76 31.78 19.71
N ALA A 624 12.82 31.82 20.51
CA ALA A 624 13.02 32.81 21.57
C ALA A 624 14.08 33.83 21.14
N PHE A 625 13.68 35.09 20.90
CA PHE A 625 14.59 36.13 20.42
C PHE A 625 14.89 37.18 21.49
#